data_AF-B0NW96-F1
#
_entry.id   AF-B0NW96-F1
#
_cell.length_a   1.000
_cell.length_b   1.000
_cell.length_c   1.000
_cell.angle_alpha   90.00
_cell.angle_beta   90.00
_cell.angle_gamma   90.00
#
_symmetry.space_group_name_H-M   'P 1'
#
loop_
_entity.id
_entity.type
_entity.pdbx_description
1 polymer ?
#
loop_
_entity_poly.entity_id
_entity_poly.type
_entity_poly.pdbx_seq_one_letter_code
_entity_poly.pdbx_strand_id
1 'polypeptide(L)'
;MRTVLACASSRKIPFVVTFGNHDNEQDKTRAELYDVVRSVPYNIQPERGEADSPDYVLALQASDSNRDAALLYCMDSHSYSRLPDVKGYAWFTLDQVNWYRSQSAAYTERNGGKPLPALAFFHIPLPEYNQAAADESAILIGTRMEKACAPLLNTGMFAAMKEAGDVMGTFVGHDHDNDYSVMWHGILLAYGRFTGGNTEYNHLPNGARVILMKENVRTFTTWIRTKGGEIVDKTVYPDSYRKDDWRKRPPVGEK
;
A
#
# COMPACT_ATOMS: atom_id res chain seq x y z
N MET A 1 1.05 -10.97 18.74
CA MET A 1 2.04 -10.37 17.81
C MET A 1 3.25 -11.27 17.53
N ARG A 2 4.16 -11.54 18.50
CA ARG A 2 5.41 -12.32 18.25
C ARG A 2 5.21 -13.66 17.52
N THR A 3 4.18 -14.43 17.88
CA THR A 3 3.84 -15.70 17.23
C THR A 3 3.54 -15.55 15.73
N VAL A 4 2.84 -14.48 15.34
CA VAL A 4 2.52 -14.20 13.94
C VAL A 4 3.79 -13.79 13.19
N LEU A 5 4.59 -12.89 13.77
CA LEU A 5 5.84 -12.43 13.17
C LEU A 5 6.88 -13.57 13.03
N ALA A 6 6.80 -14.59 13.89
CA ALA A 6 7.63 -15.79 13.79
C ALA A 6 7.46 -16.54 12.45
N CYS A 7 6.32 -16.37 11.76
CA CYS A 7 6.13 -16.94 10.43
C CYS A 7 7.09 -16.37 9.39
N ALA A 8 7.44 -15.08 9.46
CA ALA A 8 8.44 -14.48 8.57
C ALA A 8 9.86 -14.78 9.07
N SER A 9 10.11 -14.56 10.36
CA SER A 9 11.46 -14.65 10.92
C SER A 9 12.03 -16.08 10.91
N SER A 10 11.23 -17.11 11.19
CA SER A 10 11.69 -18.51 11.12
C SER A 10 12.09 -18.94 9.71
N ARG A 11 11.56 -18.27 8.69
CA ARG A 11 11.89 -18.48 7.27
C ARG A 11 13.01 -17.57 6.79
N LYS A 12 13.59 -16.75 7.67
CA LYS A 12 14.65 -15.80 7.36
C LYS A 12 14.26 -14.76 6.30
N ILE A 13 12.97 -14.44 6.22
CA ILE A 13 12.44 -13.48 5.27
C ILE A 13 12.50 -12.10 5.92
N PRO A 14 13.21 -11.11 5.32
CA PRO A 14 13.17 -9.73 5.79
C PRO A 14 11.74 -9.20 5.75
N PHE A 15 11.30 -8.53 6.80
CA PHE A 15 9.94 -8.00 6.86
C PHE A 15 9.86 -6.67 7.62
N VAL A 16 8.80 -5.93 7.32
CA VAL A 16 8.35 -4.76 8.06
C VAL A 16 6.84 -4.84 8.28
N VAL A 17 6.31 -3.97 9.13
CA VAL A 17 4.88 -3.88 9.45
C VAL A 17 4.45 -2.42 9.33
N THR A 18 3.22 -2.22 8.87
CA THR A 18 2.51 -0.95 9.01
C THR A 18 1.40 -1.14 10.04
N PHE A 19 1.19 -0.12 10.88
CA PHE A 19 0.17 -0.16 11.92
C PHE A 19 -1.20 0.23 11.37
N GLY A 20 -2.24 -0.41 11.89
CA GLY A 20 -3.63 -0.08 11.70
C GLY A 20 -4.31 0.45 12.95
N ASN A 21 -5.60 0.78 12.83
CA ASN A 21 -6.34 1.45 13.90
C ASN A 21 -6.46 0.59 15.18
N HIS A 22 -6.54 -0.74 15.02
CA HIS A 22 -6.75 -1.71 16.10
C HIS A 22 -5.48 -2.09 16.88
N ASP A 23 -4.28 -1.85 16.34
CA ASP A 23 -3.06 -2.47 16.90
C ASP A 23 -2.78 -2.07 18.35
N ASN A 24 -3.06 -0.83 18.74
CA ASN A 24 -2.81 -0.29 20.07
C ASN A 24 -4.10 0.02 20.86
N GLU A 25 -5.18 -0.73 20.59
CA GLU A 25 -6.44 -0.62 21.35
C GLU A 25 -6.42 -1.41 22.67
N GLN A 26 -5.42 -2.26 22.85
CA GLN A 26 -5.24 -3.10 24.04
C GLN A 26 -4.12 -2.55 24.93
N ASP A 27 -3.52 -3.39 25.78
CA ASP A 27 -2.61 -2.99 26.86
C ASP A 27 -1.26 -2.38 26.45
N LYS A 28 -0.97 -2.26 25.14
CA LYS A 28 0.32 -1.78 24.64
C LYS A 28 0.18 -0.55 23.77
N THR A 29 1.02 0.43 24.04
CA THR A 29 1.16 1.61 23.20
C THR A 29 1.75 1.25 21.84
N ARG A 30 1.49 2.09 20.84
CA ARG A 30 2.06 1.91 19.50
C ARG A 30 3.60 1.89 19.51
N ALA A 31 4.22 2.76 20.32
CA ALA A 31 5.67 2.78 20.53
C ALA A 31 6.21 1.44 21.07
N GLU A 32 5.57 0.89 22.12
CA GLU A 32 5.98 -0.41 22.67
C GLU A 32 5.81 -1.54 21.64
N LEU A 33 4.73 -1.52 20.85
CA LEU A 33 4.51 -2.51 19.80
C LEU A 33 5.56 -2.38 18.68
N TYR A 34 5.92 -1.16 18.29
CA TYR A 34 6.99 -0.90 17.32
C TYR A 34 8.32 -1.50 17.80
N ASP A 35 8.66 -1.28 19.07
CA ASP A 35 9.87 -1.81 19.70
C ASP A 35 9.84 -3.35 19.79
N VAL A 36 8.67 -3.93 20.07
CA VAL A 36 8.47 -5.39 20.03
C VAL A 36 8.67 -5.94 18.61
N VAL A 37 8.09 -5.32 17.58
CA VAL A 37 8.24 -5.74 16.18
C VAL A 37 9.71 -5.73 15.77
N ARG A 38 10.44 -4.65 16.08
CA ARG A 38 11.89 -4.53 15.80
C ARG A 38 12.75 -5.56 16.49
N SER A 39 12.36 -6.02 17.68
CA SER A 39 13.11 -7.06 18.39
C SER A 39 13.00 -8.45 17.77
N VAL A 40 12.14 -8.65 16.76
CA VAL A 40 11.99 -9.94 16.08
C VAL A 40 13.08 -10.09 15.00
N PRO A 41 13.80 -11.24 14.94
CA PRO A 41 14.83 -11.47 13.93
C PRO A 41 14.31 -11.26 12.50
N TYR A 42 15.15 -10.73 11.61
CA TYR A 42 14.80 -10.37 10.22
C TYR A 42 13.77 -9.25 10.07
N ASN A 43 13.33 -8.60 11.14
CA ASN A 43 12.67 -7.32 10.99
C ASN A 43 13.68 -6.25 10.53
N ILE A 44 13.30 -5.44 9.55
CA ILE A 44 14.15 -4.39 8.98
C ILE A 44 13.56 -2.98 9.15
N GLN A 45 12.63 -2.80 10.11
CA GLN A 45 12.11 -1.46 10.40
C GLN A 45 13.21 -0.57 10.98
N PRO A 46 13.25 0.72 10.60
CA PRO A 46 14.23 1.66 11.12
C PRO A 46 13.98 1.97 12.59
N GLU A 47 14.94 2.64 13.23
CA GLU A 47 14.73 3.17 14.56
C GLU A 47 13.58 4.19 14.56
N ARG A 48 12.69 4.14 15.56
CA ARG A 48 11.57 5.09 15.65
C ARG A 48 11.98 6.49 16.10
N GLY A 49 13.17 6.63 16.70
CA GLY A 49 13.57 7.87 17.35
C GLY A 49 12.53 8.27 18.41
N GLU A 50 12.03 9.50 18.31
CA GLU A 50 11.01 10.03 19.21
C GLU A 50 9.57 9.73 18.76
N ALA A 51 9.38 9.22 17.53
CA ALA A 51 8.04 8.88 17.04
C ALA A 51 7.49 7.61 17.70
N ASP A 52 6.17 7.53 17.84
CA ASP A 52 5.49 6.29 18.25
C ASP A 52 5.55 5.24 17.13
N SER A 53 5.37 5.67 15.88
CA SER A 53 5.53 4.88 14.67
C SER A 53 5.91 5.83 13.52
N PRO A 54 7.18 5.85 13.07
CA PRO A 54 7.63 6.74 12.01
C PRO A 54 7.10 6.32 10.65
N ASP A 55 6.95 7.29 9.75
CA ASP A 55 6.94 7.02 8.31
C ASP A 55 8.38 6.81 7.83
N TYR A 56 8.59 5.85 6.93
CA TYR A 56 9.93 5.56 6.41
C TYR A 56 9.91 5.05 4.97
N VAL A 57 11.08 5.13 4.34
CA VAL A 57 11.31 4.62 2.98
C VAL A 57 12.24 3.43 3.04
N LEU A 58 11.85 2.32 2.41
CA LEU A 58 12.76 1.23 2.10
C LEU A 58 13.21 1.38 0.65
N ALA A 59 14.48 1.68 0.44
CA ALA A 59 15.07 1.68 -0.89
C ALA A 59 15.45 0.25 -1.28
N LEU A 60 14.88 -0.22 -2.39
CA LEU A 60 15.24 -1.50 -2.99
C LEU A 60 16.45 -1.27 -3.90
N GLN A 61 17.57 -1.89 -3.57
CA GLN A 61 18.80 -1.76 -4.34
C GLN A 61 18.74 -2.62 -5.62
N ALA A 62 19.48 -2.18 -6.63
CA ALA A 62 19.72 -2.92 -7.85
C ALA A 62 20.38 -4.27 -7.56
N SER A 63 20.17 -5.27 -8.42
CA SER A 63 20.74 -6.61 -8.23
C SER A 63 22.26 -6.67 -8.42
N ASP A 64 22.84 -5.67 -9.09
CA ASP A 64 24.24 -5.61 -9.50
C ASP A 64 25.05 -4.47 -8.83
N SER A 65 24.39 -3.61 -8.05
CA SER A 65 25.00 -2.39 -7.51
C SER A 65 24.25 -1.87 -6.29
N ASN A 66 24.87 -0.97 -5.52
CA ASN A 66 24.23 -0.33 -4.36
C ASN A 66 23.30 0.84 -4.75
N ARG A 67 22.93 0.96 -6.03
CA ARG A 67 22.04 2.02 -6.52
C ARG A 67 20.60 1.69 -6.17
N ASP A 68 19.83 2.70 -5.76
CA ASP A 68 18.40 2.54 -5.54
C ASP A 68 17.68 2.30 -6.88
N ALA A 69 16.90 1.22 -6.95
CA ALA A 69 16.14 0.80 -8.14
C ALA A 69 14.64 1.03 -7.99
N ALA A 70 14.10 0.97 -6.76
CA ALA A 70 12.71 1.25 -6.44
C ALA A 70 12.56 1.69 -4.97
N LEU A 71 11.42 2.27 -4.62
CA LEU A 71 11.13 2.73 -3.26
C LEU A 71 9.84 2.08 -2.73
N LEU A 72 9.84 1.72 -1.45
CA LEU A 72 8.63 1.35 -0.71
C LEU A 72 8.42 2.36 0.41
N TYR A 73 7.38 3.18 0.29
CA TYR A 73 6.94 4.08 1.36
C TYR A 73 6.08 3.28 2.34
N CYS A 74 6.51 3.19 3.59
CA CYS A 74 5.77 2.56 4.68
C CYS A 74 5.31 3.67 5.64
N MET A 75 4.00 3.89 5.73
CA MET A 75 3.46 5.07 6.39
C MET A 75 2.39 4.69 7.43
N ASP A 76 2.39 5.38 8.57
CA ASP A 76 1.36 5.26 9.60
C ASP A 76 0.18 6.19 9.24
N SER A 77 -0.95 5.58 8.89
CA SER A 77 -2.21 6.30 8.64
C SER A 77 -2.98 6.64 9.92
N HIS A 78 -2.35 6.47 11.09
CA HIS A 78 -2.88 6.68 12.43
C HIS A 78 -4.01 5.69 12.80
N SER A 79 -4.89 6.07 13.74
CA SER A 79 -6.07 5.29 14.12
C SER A 79 -7.34 6.11 13.88
N TYR A 80 -7.76 6.89 14.87
CA TYR A 80 -9.04 7.58 14.90
C TYR A 80 -8.85 9.08 14.90
N SER A 81 -9.83 9.80 14.35
CA SER A 81 -9.87 11.25 14.45
C SER A 81 -9.86 11.68 15.91
N ARG A 82 -9.02 12.67 16.23
CA ARG A 82 -8.96 13.30 17.56
C ARG A 82 -9.84 14.55 17.66
N LEU A 83 -10.48 14.96 16.55
CA LEU A 83 -11.38 16.11 16.55
C LEU A 83 -12.78 15.69 17.02
N PRO A 84 -13.44 16.47 17.91
CA PRO A 84 -14.70 16.07 18.52
C PRO A 84 -15.86 15.97 17.51
N ASP A 85 -15.85 16.78 16.46
CA ASP A 85 -16.89 16.93 15.43
C ASP A 85 -16.60 16.11 14.15
N VAL A 86 -15.37 15.66 13.93
CA VAL A 86 -15.01 14.77 12.83
C VAL A 86 -14.94 13.34 13.34
N LYS A 87 -15.98 12.55 13.10
CA LYS A 87 -16.04 11.14 13.51
C LYS A 87 -15.26 10.23 12.56
N GLY A 88 -14.90 9.05 13.05
CA GLY A 88 -14.23 8.00 12.27
C GLY A 88 -12.71 8.09 12.32
N TYR A 89 -12.08 7.92 11.18
CA TYR A 89 -10.65 7.65 11.08
C TYR A 89 -9.80 8.91 10.92
N ALA A 90 -8.56 8.81 11.36
CA ALA A 90 -7.56 9.85 11.17
C ALA A 90 -7.06 9.89 9.72
N TRP A 91 -6.41 11.00 9.35
CA TRP A 91 -5.86 11.26 8.02
C TRP A 91 -4.37 11.54 8.12
N PHE A 92 -3.68 11.46 6.98
CA PHE A 92 -2.30 11.92 6.88
C PHE A 92 -2.20 13.40 7.21
N THR A 93 -1.32 13.76 8.14
CA THR A 93 -1.10 15.17 8.50
C THR A 93 -0.38 15.92 7.39
N LEU A 94 -0.38 17.25 7.47
CA LEU A 94 0.38 18.08 6.54
C LEU A 94 1.89 17.78 6.62
N ASP A 95 2.40 17.46 7.81
CA ASP A 95 3.80 17.10 8.02
C ASP A 95 4.14 15.77 7.33
N GLN A 96 3.25 14.78 7.35
CA GLN A 96 3.47 13.53 6.61
C GLN A 96 3.44 13.75 5.09
N VAL A 97 2.53 14.61 4.61
CA VAL A 97 2.50 14.99 3.18
C VAL A 97 3.79 15.70 2.77
N ASN A 98 4.28 16.63 3.60
CA ASN A 98 5.53 17.36 3.35
C ASN A 98 6.75 16.44 3.46
N TRP A 99 6.75 15.53 4.43
CA TRP A 99 7.77 14.49 4.57
C TRP A 99 7.84 13.64 3.30
N TYR A 100 6.71 13.11 2.82
CA TYR A 100 6.67 12.33 1.57
C TYR A 100 7.23 13.13 0.39
N ARG A 101 6.78 14.38 0.19
CA ARG A 101 7.30 15.25 -0.88
C ARG A 101 8.81 15.43 -0.79
N SER A 102 9.34 15.64 0.42
CA SER A 102 10.77 15.79 0.64
C SER A 102 11.55 14.52 0.29
N GLN A 103 11.05 13.35 0.67
CA GLN A 103 11.70 12.07 0.35
C GLN A 103 11.70 11.83 -1.15
N SER A 104 10.53 11.97 -1.79
CA SER A 104 10.39 11.76 -3.23
C SER A 104 11.30 12.69 -4.05
N ALA A 105 11.37 13.97 -3.69
CA ALA A 105 12.27 14.93 -4.31
C ALA A 105 13.75 14.55 -4.13
N ALA A 106 14.16 14.17 -2.91
CA ALA A 106 15.53 13.79 -2.61
C ALA A 106 15.98 12.53 -3.39
N TYR A 107 15.13 11.50 -3.46
CA TYR A 107 15.43 10.31 -4.28
C TYR A 107 15.43 10.62 -5.78
N THR A 108 14.55 11.50 -6.24
CA THR A 108 14.52 11.95 -7.64
C THR A 108 15.81 12.69 -8.02
N GLU A 109 16.28 13.58 -7.16
CA GLU A 109 17.55 14.31 -7.35
C GLU A 109 18.74 13.34 -7.42
N ARG A 110 18.83 12.41 -6.46
CA ARG A 110 19.87 11.36 -6.45
C ARG A 110 19.83 10.46 -7.68
N ASN A 111 18.67 10.31 -8.31
CA ASN A 111 18.48 9.53 -9.52
C ASN A 111 18.54 10.38 -10.81
N GLY A 112 19.28 11.50 -10.79
CA GLY A 112 19.51 12.33 -11.97
C GLY A 112 18.27 13.06 -12.47
N GLY A 113 17.40 13.47 -11.55
CA GLY A 113 16.16 14.20 -11.85
C GLY A 113 15.01 13.31 -12.35
N LYS A 114 15.15 11.98 -12.26
CA LYS A 114 14.11 11.03 -12.68
C LYS A 114 13.50 10.33 -11.47
N PRO A 115 12.18 10.43 -11.25
CA PRO A 115 11.52 9.73 -10.15
C PRO A 115 11.72 8.20 -10.26
N LEU A 116 12.10 7.56 -9.15
CA LEU A 116 12.18 6.11 -9.06
C LEU A 116 10.77 5.48 -9.11
N PRO A 117 10.61 4.23 -9.56
CA PRO A 117 9.35 3.51 -9.36
C PRO A 117 9.12 3.28 -7.87
N ALA A 118 7.96 3.68 -7.36
CA ALA A 118 7.63 3.54 -5.95
C ALA A 118 6.26 2.92 -5.71
N LEU A 119 6.11 2.25 -4.57
CA LEU A 119 4.84 1.78 -4.02
C LEU A 119 4.68 2.35 -2.60
N ALA A 120 3.45 2.64 -2.19
CA ALA A 120 3.15 3.09 -0.83
C ALA A 120 2.26 2.10 -0.09
N PHE A 121 2.52 1.90 1.20
CA PHE A 121 1.81 0.98 2.09
C PHE A 121 1.38 1.71 3.34
N PHE A 122 0.09 1.64 3.66
CA PHE A 122 -0.50 2.23 4.87
C PHE A 122 -1.84 1.55 5.14
N HIS A 123 -2.40 1.66 6.34
CA HIS A 123 -3.55 0.83 6.71
C HIS A 123 -4.88 1.37 6.18
N ILE A 124 -5.18 2.64 6.45
CA ILE A 124 -6.49 3.27 6.21
C ILE A 124 -6.53 3.84 4.77
N PRO A 125 -7.54 3.51 3.95
CA PRO A 125 -7.64 3.99 2.57
C PRO A 125 -7.70 5.52 2.47
N LEU A 126 -7.10 6.08 1.43
CA LEU A 126 -7.27 7.50 1.11
C LEU A 126 -8.71 7.77 0.63
N PRO A 127 -9.26 8.99 0.80
CA PRO A 127 -10.58 9.36 0.28
C PRO A 127 -10.76 9.08 -1.22
N GLU A 128 -9.68 9.14 -2.00
CA GLU A 128 -9.65 8.83 -3.43
C GLU A 128 -10.04 7.38 -3.77
N TYR A 129 -9.95 6.43 -2.83
CA TYR A 129 -10.46 5.07 -3.03
C TYR A 129 -11.97 5.06 -3.26
N ASN A 130 -12.71 5.92 -2.54
CA ASN A 130 -14.16 6.06 -2.72
C ASN A 130 -14.49 6.79 -4.02
N GLN A 131 -13.70 7.79 -4.40
CA GLN A 131 -13.88 8.52 -5.66
C GLN A 131 -13.68 7.57 -6.86
N ALA A 132 -12.58 6.82 -6.85
CA ALA A 132 -12.26 5.87 -7.91
C ALA A 132 -13.30 4.74 -8.02
N ALA A 133 -13.76 4.19 -6.90
CA ALA A 133 -14.75 3.12 -6.92
C ALA A 133 -16.17 3.58 -7.31
N ALA A 134 -16.46 4.88 -7.21
CA ALA A 134 -17.74 5.46 -7.62
C ALA A 134 -17.75 5.94 -9.08
N ASP A 135 -16.59 6.03 -9.74
CA ASP A 135 -16.46 6.49 -11.11
C ASP A 135 -16.55 5.32 -12.09
N GLU A 136 -17.60 5.29 -12.91
CA GLU A 136 -17.85 4.22 -13.89
C GLU A 136 -16.77 4.11 -14.99
N SER A 137 -15.93 5.14 -15.15
CA SER A 137 -14.81 5.11 -16.09
C SER A 137 -13.54 4.47 -15.51
N ALA A 138 -13.44 4.38 -14.18
CA ALA A 138 -12.32 3.76 -13.50
C ALA A 138 -12.41 2.23 -13.59
N ILE A 139 -11.35 1.60 -14.11
CA ILE A 139 -11.29 0.15 -14.19
C ILE A 139 -10.99 -0.39 -12.79
N LEU A 140 -11.98 -1.07 -12.20
CA LEU A 140 -11.89 -1.77 -10.91
C LEU A 140 -11.88 -3.28 -11.17
N ILE A 141 -10.93 -3.98 -10.57
CA ILE A 141 -10.77 -5.44 -10.68
C ILE A 141 -10.66 -6.03 -9.28
N GLY A 142 -11.39 -7.11 -9.00
CA GLY A 142 -11.45 -7.78 -7.70
C GLY A 142 -12.76 -7.52 -6.96
N THR A 143 -12.77 -7.78 -5.66
CA THR A 143 -14.00 -7.77 -4.85
C THR A 143 -14.12 -6.48 -4.05
N ARG A 144 -15.29 -5.84 -4.18
CA ARG A 144 -15.70 -4.69 -3.38
C ARG A 144 -17.08 -4.96 -2.78
N MET A 145 -17.12 -5.35 -1.52
CA MET A 145 -18.39 -5.66 -0.82
C MET A 145 -18.78 -4.59 0.20
N GLU A 146 -17.92 -3.61 0.45
CA GLU A 146 -18.21 -2.51 1.36
C GLU A 146 -17.64 -1.18 0.87
N LYS A 147 -18.14 -0.09 1.46
CA LYS A 147 -17.59 1.25 1.21
C LYS A 147 -16.26 1.36 1.94
N ALA A 148 -15.22 1.87 1.26
CA ALA A 148 -13.94 2.15 1.89
C ALA A 148 -14.11 3.11 3.08
N CYS A 149 -13.63 2.70 4.25
CA CYS A 149 -13.63 3.48 5.49
C CYS A 149 -12.51 4.53 5.51
N ALA A 150 -12.48 5.37 4.47
CA ALA A 150 -11.55 6.49 4.36
C ALA A 150 -11.89 7.63 5.35
N PRO A 151 -10.89 8.44 5.77
CA PRO A 151 -11.14 9.57 6.66
C PRO A 151 -12.02 10.64 6.00
N LEU A 152 -12.71 11.43 6.84
CA LEU A 152 -13.56 12.53 6.38
C LEU A 152 -12.77 13.77 5.95
N LEU A 153 -11.54 13.92 6.45
CA LEU A 153 -10.63 15.01 6.07
C LEU A 153 -9.53 14.47 5.16
N ASN A 154 -9.10 15.31 4.21
CA ASN A 154 -8.07 14.99 3.25
C ASN A 154 -7.05 16.13 3.17
N THR A 155 -5.80 15.85 3.53
CA THR A 155 -4.70 16.83 3.45
C THR A 155 -3.98 16.80 2.09
N GLY A 156 -4.39 15.93 1.17
CA GLY A 156 -3.88 15.91 -0.20
C GLY A 156 -2.67 14.99 -0.41
N MET A 157 -2.57 13.89 0.34
CA MET A 157 -1.51 12.89 0.14
C MET A 157 -1.54 12.29 -1.28
N PHE A 158 -2.72 11.95 -1.79
CA PHE A 158 -2.86 11.45 -3.16
C PHE A 158 -2.38 12.49 -4.20
N ALA A 159 -2.77 13.75 -4.03
CA ALA A 159 -2.35 14.83 -4.91
C ALA A 159 -0.82 14.99 -4.90
N ALA A 160 -0.20 14.94 -3.72
CA ALA A 160 1.25 14.95 -3.58
C ALA A 160 1.91 13.78 -4.33
N MET A 161 1.36 12.56 -4.20
CA MET A 161 1.86 11.38 -4.91
C MET A 161 1.73 11.51 -6.42
N LYS A 162 0.61 12.07 -6.87
CA LYS A 162 0.34 12.31 -8.29
C LYS A 162 1.31 13.34 -8.90
N GLU A 163 1.58 14.42 -8.18
CA GLU A 163 2.49 15.48 -8.63
C GLU A 163 3.95 15.02 -8.67
N ALA A 164 4.40 14.27 -7.66
CA ALA A 164 5.78 13.79 -7.59
C ALA A 164 6.08 12.70 -8.64
N GLY A 165 5.09 11.87 -8.98
CA GLY A 165 5.14 10.97 -10.14
C GLY A 165 5.98 9.71 -9.97
N ASP A 166 6.54 9.44 -8.77
CA ASP A 166 7.25 8.20 -8.42
C ASP A 166 6.28 7.05 -8.10
N VAL A 167 5.22 7.31 -7.34
CA VAL A 167 4.27 6.30 -6.84
C VAL A 167 3.42 5.74 -7.98
N MET A 168 3.52 4.43 -8.19
CA MET A 168 2.72 3.68 -9.16
C MET A 168 1.45 3.09 -8.54
N GLY A 169 1.50 2.79 -7.25
CA GLY A 169 0.35 2.25 -6.54
C GLY A 169 0.45 2.41 -5.03
N THR A 170 -0.71 2.51 -4.39
CA THR A 170 -0.88 2.47 -2.94
C THR A 170 -1.57 1.17 -2.56
N PHE A 171 -1.16 0.58 -1.43
CA PHE A 171 -1.66 -0.69 -0.94
C PHE A 171 -2.13 -0.53 0.50
N VAL A 172 -3.41 -0.85 0.72
CA VAL A 172 -4.11 -0.62 1.99
C VAL A 172 -4.77 -1.88 2.54
N GLY A 173 -5.21 -1.81 3.79
CA GLY A 173 -6.00 -2.87 4.43
C GLY A 173 -7.30 -2.28 4.95
N HIS A 174 -7.57 -2.47 6.24
CA HIS A 174 -8.66 -1.83 6.98
C HIS A 174 -10.08 -2.38 6.70
N ASP A 175 -10.54 -2.35 5.46
CA ASP A 175 -11.86 -2.86 5.08
C ASP A 175 -11.74 -4.35 4.70
N HIS A 176 -12.29 -5.24 5.52
CA HIS A 176 -11.99 -6.68 5.44
C HIS A 176 -12.68 -7.43 4.29
N ASP A 177 -13.75 -6.86 3.72
CA ASP A 177 -14.50 -7.42 2.59
C ASP A 177 -14.13 -6.78 1.24
N ASN A 178 -13.09 -5.94 1.24
CA ASN A 178 -12.51 -5.36 0.04
C ASN A 178 -11.13 -5.98 -0.24
N ASP A 179 -10.91 -6.39 -1.49
CA ASP A 179 -9.59 -6.76 -2.00
C ASP A 179 -9.33 -6.28 -3.42
N TYR A 180 -10.21 -5.42 -3.93
CA TYR A 180 -10.11 -4.87 -5.27
C TYR A 180 -8.86 -4.00 -5.47
N SER A 181 -8.56 -3.75 -6.74
CA SER A 181 -7.65 -2.70 -7.17
C SER A 181 -8.28 -1.88 -8.28
N VAL A 182 -8.13 -0.57 -8.21
CA VAL A 182 -8.74 0.40 -9.12
C VAL A 182 -7.74 1.46 -9.54
N MET A 183 -7.74 1.83 -10.82
CA MET A 183 -6.86 2.88 -11.33
C MET A 183 -7.49 4.25 -11.13
N TRP A 184 -6.78 5.17 -10.48
CA TRP A 184 -7.20 6.55 -10.31
C TRP A 184 -6.10 7.52 -10.72
N HIS A 185 -6.38 8.33 -11.74
CA HIS A 185 -5.42 9.30 -12.30
C HIS A 185 -4.00 8.76 -12.56
N GLY A 186 -3.86 7.47 -12.89
CA GLY A 186 -2.57 6.84 -13.17
C GLY A 186 -1.85 6.25 -11.96
N ILE A 187 -2.46 6.23 -10.78
CA ILE A 187 -1.98 5.50 -9.59
C ILE A 187 -2.95 4.35 -9.31
N LEU A 188 -2.43 3.15 -9.07
CA LEU A 188 -3.25 2.02 -8.64
C LEU A 188 -3.60 2.15 -7.16
N LEU A 189 -4.88 2.11 -6.81
CA LEU A 189 -5.38 2.06 -5.44
C LEU A 189 -5.82 0.63 -5.16
N ALA A 190 -5.13 -0.09 -4.28
CA ALA A 190 -5.30 -1.53 -4.12
C ALA A 190 -5.47 -1.96 -2.66
N TYR A 191 -6.48 -2.79 -2.39
CA TYR A 191 -6.64 -3.45 -1.10
C TYR A 191 -5.85 -4.75 -1.03
N GLY A 192 -5.16 -4.98 0.09
CA GLY A 192 -4.76 -6.31 0.53
C GLY A 192 -5.97 -7.10 0.99
N ARG A 193 -5.88 -8.44 0.97
CA ARG A 193 -6.93 -9.28 1.54
C ARG A 193 -6.71 -9.50 3.03
N PHE A 194 -7.77 -9.43 3.83
CA PHE A 194 -7.74 -9.78 5.25
C PHE A 194 -7.26 -11.22 5.47
N THR A 195 -6.22 -11.38 6.28
CA THR A 195 -5.63 -12.70 6.61
C THR A 195 -6.01 -13.18 8.01
N GLY A 196 -6.68 -12.35 8.82
CA GLY A 196 -7.00 -12.63 10.23
C GLY A 196 -8.05 -13.72 10.45
N GLY A 197 -8.20 -14.14 11.71
CA GLY A 197 -9.19 -15.16 12.09
C GLY A 197 -10.63 -14.64 12.09
N ASN A 198 -11.58 -15.52 12.42
CA ASN A 198 -12.99 -15.16 12.60
C ASN A 198 -13.22 -14.45 13.95
N THR A 199 -12.58 -13.29 14.11
CA THR A 199 -12.71 -12.40 15.28
C THR A 199 -13.37 -11.07 14.94
N GLU A 200 -13.46 -10.78 13.65
CA GLU A 200 -14.12 -9.60 13.06
C GLU A 200 -14.88 -10.05 11.81
N TYR A 201 -15.69 -9.17 11.23
CA TYR A 201 -16.34 -9.44 9.95
C TYR A 201 -15.30 -9.77 8.87
N ASN A 202 -15.60 -10.80 8.09
CA ASN A 202 -14.75 -11.34 7.04
C ASN A 202 -15.58 -12.31 6.19
N HIS A 203 -16.06 -11.85 5.04
CA HIS A 203 -16.87 -12.63 4.10
C HIS A 203 -16.04 -13.24 2.96
N LEU A 204 -14.75 -12.92 2.89
CA LEU A 204 -13.84 -13.44 1.87
C LEU A 204 -13.00 -14.59 2.43
N PRO A 205 -12.68 -15.63 1.63
CA PRO A 205 -11.72 -16.64 2.05
C PRO A 205 -10.36 -15.98 2.32
N ASN A 206 -9.77 -16.22 3.49
CA ASN A 206 -8.48 -15.68 3.88
C ASN A 206 -7.44 -15.79 2.76
N GLY A 207 -6.62 -14.77 2.64
CA GLY A 207 -5.53 -14.74 1.68
C GLY A 207 -4.61 -13.57 1.95
N ALA A 208 -3.74 -13.30 1.00
CA ALA A 208 -2.88 -12.12 1.00
C ALA A 208 -2.71 -11.62 -0.43
N ARG A 209 -2.47 -10.31 -0.58
CA ARG A 209 -2.04 -9.75 -1.85
C ARG A 209 -0.56 -10.01 -2.05
N VAL A 210 -0.19 -10.48 -3.22
CA VAL A 210 1.20 -10.61 -3.67
C VAL A 210 1.48 -9.53 -4.70
N ILE A 211 2.66 -8.93 -4.63
CA ILE A 211 3.14 -7.91 -5.56
C ILE A 211 4.50 -8.38 -6.09
N LEU A 212 4.60 -8.50 -7.40
CA LEU A 212 5.82 -8.86 -8.12
C LEU A 212 6.30 -7.64 -8.91
N MET A 213 7.42 -7.08 -8.46
CA MET A 213 8.11 -6.00 -9.17
C MET A 213 9.26 -6.57 -10.00
N LYS A 214 9.59 -5.89 -11.10
CA LYS A 214 10.75 -6.24 -11.94
C LYS A 214 11.70 -5.05 -11.97
N GLU A 215 12.97 -5.31 -11.66
CA GLU A 215 14.02 -4.31 -11.74
C GLU A 215 14.08 -3.67 -13.14
N ASN A 216 14.37 -2.37 -13.20
CA ASN A 216 14.50 -1.59 -14.42
C ASN A 216 13.23 -1.48 -15.29
N VAL A 217 12.06 -1.87 -14.76
CA VAL A 217 10.77 -1.70 -15.46
C VAL A 217 9.77 -1.02 -14.54
N ARG A 218 9.14 0.07 -15.00
CA ARG A 218 8.08 0.80 -14.28
C ARG A 218 6.74 0.07 -14.40
N THR A 219 6.67 -1.13 -13.83
CA THR A 219 5.51 -2.02 -13.82
C THR A 219 5.54 -2.91 -12.58
N PHE A 220 4.40 -3.47 -12.23
CA PHE A 220 4.32 -4.59 -11.29
C PHE A 220 3.13 -5.47 -11.65
N THR A 221 3.22 -6.76 -11.31
CA THR A 221 2.10 -7.69 -11.33
C THR A 221 1.58 -7.87 -9.92
N THR A 222 0.28 -7.92 -9.71
CA THR A 222 -0.31 -8.19 -8.40
C THR A 222 -1.50 -9.13 -8.50
N TRP A 223 -1.73 -9.92 -7.48
CA TRP A 223 -2.84 -10.87 -7.38
C TRP A 223 -3.15 -11.14 -5.91
N ILE A 224 -4.32 -11.72 -5.64
CA ILE A 224 -4.59 -12.32 -4.34
C ILE A 224 -4.23 -13.80 -4.37
N ARG A 225 -3.47 -14.24 -3.37
CA ARG A 225 -3.20 -15.65 -3.08
C ARG A 225 -4.08 -16.09 -1.92
N THR A 226 -5.04 -16.97 -2.16
CA THR A 226 -5.91 -17.50 -1.10
C THR A 226 -5.14 -18.48 -0.22
N LYS A 227 -5.63 -18.72 1.00
CA LYS A 227 -5.10 -19.75 1.92
C LYS A 227 -5.12 -21.14 1.29
N GLY A 228 -6.10 -21.41 0.42
CA GLY A 228 -6.18 -22.65 -0.38
C GLY A 228 -5.15 -22.77 -1.50
N GLY A 229 -4.39 -21.69 -1.77
CA GLY A 229 -3.33 -21.67 -2.78
C GLY A 229 -3.78 -21.14 -4.15
N GLU A 230 -5.02 -20.70 -4.29
CA GLU A 230 -5.55 -20.15 -5.54
C GLU A 230 -5.00 -18.75 -5.81
N ILE A 231 -4.86 -18.43 -7.10
CA ILE A 231 -4.50 -17.09 -7.57
C ILE A 231 -5.77 -16.48 -8.16
N VAL A 232 -6.21 -15.36 -7.59
CA VAL A 232 -7.38 -14.60 -8.09
C VAL A 232 -6.99 -13.16 -8.40
N ASP A 233 -7.73 -12.54 -9.33
CA ASP A 233 -7.61 -11.14 -9.71
C ASP A 233 -6.18 -10.70 -10.09
N LYS A 234 -5.47 -11.56 -10.82
CA LYS A 234 -4.12 -11.28 -11.30
C LYS A 234 -4.14 -10.18 -12.35
N THR A 235 -3.45 -9.09 -12.07
CA THR A 235 -3.39 -7.89 -12.92
C THR A 235 -1.96 -7.38 -13.06
N VAL A 236 -1.71 -6.60 -14.11
CA VAL A 236 -0.43 -5.96 -14.43
C VAL A 236 -0.64 -4.46 -14.50
N TYR A 237 0.09 -3.69 -13.70
CA TYR A 237 0.08 -2.23 -13.77
C TYR A 237 1.02 -1.73 -14.89
N PRO A 238 0.61 -0.77 -15.73
CA PRO A 238 -0.73 -0.16 -15.79
C PRO A 238 -1.70 -0.88 -16.74
N ASP A 239 -1.23 -1.90 -17.46
CA ASP A 239 -1.88 -2.46 -18.65
C ASP A 239 -3.28 -3.03 -18.40
N SER A 240 -3.49 -3.75 -17.29
CA SER A 240 -4.81 -4.29 -16.92
C SER A 240 -5.86 -3.21 -16.65
N TYR A 241 -5.44 -1.95 -16.48
CA TYR A 241 -6.29 -0.84 -16.09
C TYR A 241 -6.33 0.27 -17.13
N ARG A 242 -5.92 -0.03 -18.35
CA ARG A 242 -6.01 0.88 -19.49
C ARG A 242 -6.87 0.24 -20.57
N LYS A 243 -7.74 1.04 -21.16
CA LYS A 243 -8.40 0.68 -22.41
C LYS A 243 -7.35 0.76 -23.50
N ASP A 244 -7.14 -0.31 -24.23
CA ASP A 244 -6.25 -0.31 -25.37
C ASP A 244 -6.83 0.55 -26.50
N ASP A 245 -5.95 1.04 -27.38
CA ASP A 245 -6.38 1.79 -28.55
C ASP A 245 -6.93 0.83 -29.60
N TRP A 246 -8.23 0.57 -29.51
CA TRP A 246 -8.93 -0.39 -30.38
C TRP A 246 -8.74 -0.08 -31.88
N ARG A 247 -8.41 1.16 -32.25
CA ARG A 247 -8.12 1.59 -33.63
C ARG A 247 -6.81 1.02 -34.19
N LYS A 248 -5.91 0.55 -33.32
CA LYS A 248 -4.63 -0.06 -33.68
C LYS A 248 -4.69 -1.59 -33.72
N ARG A 249 -5.84 -2.19 -33.41
CA ARG A 249 -6.00 -3.64 -33.46
C ARG A 249 -5.96 -4.11 -34.92
N PRO A 250 -5.27 -5.21 -35.23
CA PRO A 250 -5.35 -5.79 -36.57
C PRO A 250 -6.79 -6.23 -36.88
N PRO A 251 -7.21 -6.20 -38.15
CA PRO A 251 -8.47 -6.81 -38.57
C PRO A 251 -8.52 -8.28 -38.13
N VAL A 252 -9.67 -8.74 -37.65
CA VAL A 252 -9.85 -10.15 -37.31
C VAL A 252 -9.80 -10.97 -38.61
N GLY A 253 -8.71 -11.69 -38.87
CA GLY A 253 -8.65 -12.65 -39.97
C GLY A 253 -7.32 -12.81 -40.72
N GLU A 254 -6.32 -11.96 -40.52
CA GLU A 254 -5.03 -12.10 -41.22
C GLU A 254 -3.97 -12.72 -40.28
N LYS A 255 -3.66 -14.00 -40.54
CA LYS A 255 -2.44 -14.69 -40.08
C LYS A 255 -1.35 -14.55 -41.14
#